data_AF-A0A1K2HUZ3-F1
#
_entry.id   AF-A0A1K2HUZ3-F1
#
_cell.length_a   1.000
_cell.length_b   1.000
_cell.length_c   1.000
_cell.angle_alpha   90.00
_cell.angle_beta   90.00
_cell.angle_gamma   90.00
#
_symmetry.space_group_name_H-M   'P 1'
#
loop_
_entity.id
_entity.type
_entity.pdbx_description
1 polymer ?
#
loop_
_entity_poly.entity_id
_entity_poly.type
_entity_poly.pdbx_seq_one_letter_code
_entity_poly.pdbx_strand_id
1 'polypeptide(L)'
;MTAFLAGNTKTYIGGAMAPAVYDDLLASAFNSQSWTEIKGVESIGAFGETSEVVAANAIGQKRPLKLSGQEDPGTIEVVLNFNSSDAGQLALMAARKAKENRAFRVVMDDAPAGGTPSERLFVALVTAAPEQLDTVNAVTKVNAALAINSNVVKVAAAGAGTAPVNTVLPAISGTAETGETLTATSGTWTGSPTPSYGYQWFSGGESIPGATASTYEIEASDEGNTITVLVTATNVNGVAYAMSAATATVTDGA
;
A
#
# COMPACT_ATOMS: atom_id res chain seq x y z
N MET A 1 -0.99 3.69 16.91
CA MET A 1 0.20 3.44 17.73
C MET A 1 1.19 4.56 17.44
N THR A 2 1.54 5.34 18.46
CA THR A 2 2.35 6.57 18.41
C THR A 2 3.78 6.24 18.86
N ALA A 3 4.80 6.56 18.05
CA ALA A 3 6.09 7.18 18.43
C ALA A 3 7.28 6.79 17.50
N PHE A 4 7.79 7.83 16.81
CA PHE A 4 9.17 8.21 16.46
C PHE A 4 10.23 7.21 15.94
N LEU A 5 11.08 7.78 15.08
CA LEU A 5 12.35 7.30 14.52
C LEU A 5 13.05 6.25 15.43
N ALA A 6 12.71 4.98 15.26
CA ALA A 6 13.52 3.90 15.78
C ALA A 6 14.86 3.90 15.02
N GLY A 7 15.95 3.53 15.71
CA GLY A 7 17.34 3.80 15.33
C GLY A 7 17.81 3.26 13.97
N ASN A 8 16.95 2.59 13.21
CA ASN A 8 17.20 2.07 11.87
C ASN A 8 16.30 2.74 10.79
N THR A 9 15.73 3.91 11.07
CA THR A 9 15.03 4.70 10.04
C THR A 9 16.00 5.13 8.96
N LYS A 10 15.66 4.86 7.70
CA LYS A 10 16.51 5.12 6.53
C LYS A 10 15.92 6.17 5.62
N THR A 11 16.77 7.01 5.05
CA THR A 11 16.38 8.06 4.12
C THR A 11 17.03 7.80 2.77
N TYR A 12 16.29 7.99 1.70
CA TYR A 12 16.71 7.71 0.35
C TYR A 12 16.39 8.90 -0.58
N ILE A 13 17.24 9.07 -1.59
CA ILE A 13 17.01 9.97 -2.71
C ILE A 13 16.84 9.16 -4.00
N GLY A 14 15.85 9.55 -4.80
CA GLY A 14 15.51 8.95 -6.08
C GLY A 14 15.94 9.79 -7.27
N GLY A 15 15.35 9.48 -8.42
CA GLY A 15 15.51 10.24 -9.66
C GLY A 15 14.80 11.59 -9.62
N ALA A 16 14.97 12.33 -10.71
CA ALA A 16 14.19 13.53 -11.00
C ALA A 16 12.71 13.21 -11.02
N MET A 17 11.89 14.07 -10.42
CA MET A 17 10.44 13.92 -10.43
C MET A 17 9.76 15.28 -10.48
N ALA A 18 8.68 15.38 -11.25
CA ALA A 18 7.91 16.61 -11.31
C ALA A 18 7.27 16.92 -9.93
N PRO A 19 7.16 18.20 -9.56
CA PRO A 19 6.42 18.61 -8.37
C PRO A 19 4.92 18.32 -8.54
N ALA A 20 4.20 18.20 -7.43
CA ALA A 20 2.76 17.96 -7.39
C ALA A 20 2.01 19.30 -7.31
N VAL A 21 2.02 20.05 -8.41
CA VAL A 21 1.50 21.44 -8.45
C VAL A 21 -0.03 21.50 -8.52
N TYR A 22 -0.66 20.48 -9.12
CA TYR A 22 -2.09 20.47 -9.41
C TYR A 22 -2.84 19.32 -8.75
N ASP A 23 -2.20 18.16 -8.63
CA ASP A 23 -2.79 16.94 -8.08
C ASP A 23 -1.83 16.28 -7.10
N ASP A 24 -2.39 15.73 -6.02
CA ASP A 24 -1.65 14.94 -5.06
C ASP A 24 -1.07 13.68 -5.68
N LEU A 25 0.15 13.35 -5.29
CA LEU A 25 0.79 12.10 -5.67
C LEU A 25 0.23 10.95 -4.85
N LEU A 26 0.15 9.79 -5.49
CA LEU A 26 -0.10 8.50 -4.86
C LEU A 26 1.22 7.72 -4.75
N ALA A 27 1.26 6.71 -3.87
CA ALA A 27 2.45 5.87 -3.71
C ALA A 27 2.90 5.21 -5.03
N SER A 28 1.95 4.88 -5.90
CA SER A 28 2.21 4.29 -7.22
C SER A 28 3.05 5.18 -8.15
N ALA A 29 3.03 6.50 -7.96
CA ALA A 29 3.83 7.44 -8.74
C ALA A 29 5.35 7.26 -8.51
N PHE A 30 5.73 6.60 -7.42
CA PHE A 30 7.13 6.36 -7.04
C PHE A 30 7.65 4.97 -7.46
N ASN A 31 6.83 4.10 -8.06
CA ASN A 31 7.21 2.72 -8.37
C ASN A 31 8.35 2.59 -9.40
N SER A 32 8.58 3.61 -10.22
CA SER A 32 9.68 3.65 -11.20
C SER A 32 11.00 4.18 -10.61
N GLN A 33 10.99 4.68 -9.37
CA GLN A 33 12.16 5.29 -8.76
C GLN A 33 13.21 4.25 -8.39
N SER A 34 14.47 4.59 -8.66
CA SER A 34 15.63 3.87 -8.13
C SER A 34 16.17 4.62 -6.92
N TRP A 35 16.17 3.95 -5.75
CA TRP A 35 16.48 4.58 -4.47
C TRP A 35 17.95 4.42 -4.07
N THR A 36 18.60 5.54 -3.75
CA THR A 36 19.97 5.56 -3.18
C THR A 36 19.88 5.99 -1.72
N GLU A 37 20.40 5.19 -0.80
CA GLU A 37 20.40 5.51 0.64
C GLU A 37 21.32 6.70 0.92
N ILE A 38 20.81 7.67 1.69
CA ILE A 38 21.59 8.76 2.26
C ILE A 38 22.05 8.32 3.64
N LYS A 39 23.35 8.06 3.79
CA LYS A 39 23.90 7.54 5.05
C LYS A 39 24.25 8.66 6.02
N GLY A 40 24.35 8.29 7.30
CA GLY A 40 24.78 9.19 8.36
C GLY A 40 23.73 10.22 8.79
N VAL A 41 22.46 10.04 8.41
CA VAL A 41 21.35 10.89 8.83
C VAL A 41 21.13 10.76 10.34
N GLU A 42 21.11 11.89 11.03
CA GLU A 42 20.86 12.00 12.48
C GLU A 42 19.46 12.53 12.78
N SER A 43 18.93 13.38 11.92
CA SER A 43 17.60 13.96 12.04
C SER A 43 17.05 14.32 10.67
N ILE A 44 15.74 14.20 10.50
CA ILE A 44 15.03 14.53 9.25
C ILE A 44 14.03 15.68 9.41
N GLY A 45 13.95 16.28 10.61
CA GLY A 45 12.97 17.29 10.94
C GLY A 45 11.54 16.75 11.04
N ALA A 46 10.56 17.64 10.97
CA ALA A 46 9.14 17.31 11.08
C ALA A 46 8.45 17.40 9.70
N PHE A 47 7.61 16.42 9.40
CA PHE A 47 6.68 16.50 8.26
C PHE A 47 5.37 17.14 8.72
N GLY A 48 4.83 18.07 7.95
CA GLY A 48 3.52 18.66 8.23
C GLY A 48 3.15 19.75 7.24
N GLU A 49 1.99 19.60 6.61
CA GLU A 49 1.45 20.60 5.69
C GLU A 49 0.65 21.63 6.48
N THR A 50 0.84 22.89 6.12
CA THR A 50 0.08 24.01 6.67
C THR A 50 -0.60 24.76 5.56
N SER A 51 -1.85 25.15 5.75
CA SER A 51 -2.58 25.98 4.79
C SER A 51 -2.51 27.45 5.20
N GLU A 52 -2.38 28.34 4.22
CA GLU A 52 -2.59 29.76 4.48
C GLU A 52 -4.02 30.03 4.95
N VAL A 53 -4.22 30.99 5.86
CA VAL A 53 -5.55 31.41 6.28
C VAL A 53 -6.00 32.61 5.46
N VAL A 54 -7.02 32.41 4.63
CA VAL A 54 -7.65 33.49 3.86
C VAL A 54 -8.82 34.04 4.65
N ALA A 55 -8.78 35.34 4.99
CA ALA A 55 -9.85 36.01 5.72
C ALA A 55 -10.75 36.81 4.76
N ALA A 56 -12.02 36.42 4.66
CA ALA A 56 -13.02 37.15 3.90
C ALA A 56 -13.83 38.08 4.83
N ASN A 57 -13.81 39.38 4.53
CA ASN A 57 -14.59 40.40 5.25
C ASN A 57 -15.88 40.69 4.49
N ALA A 58 -17.03 40.31 5.06
CA ALA A 58 -18.34 40.58 4.47
C ALA A 58 -19.11 41.63 5.30
N ILE A 59 -19.80 42.55 4.61
CA ILE A 59 -20.69 43.53 5.25
C ILE A 59 -21.82 42.77 5.97
N GLY A 60 -22.07 43.13 7.24
CA GLY A 60 -23.09 42.47 8.08
C GLY A 60 -22.56 41.32 8.94
N GLN A 61 -21.29 40.92 8.81
CA GLN A 61 -20.66 39.97 9.72
C GLN A 61 -19.81 40.68 10.79
N LYS A 62 -19.92 40.21 12.04
CA LYS A 62 -19.16 40.76 13.19
C LYS A 62 -17.70 40.29 13.22
N ARG A 63 -17.36 39.22 12.48
CA ARG A 63 -16.03 38.60 12.44
C ARG A 63 -15.73 38.15 11.01
N PRO A 64 -14.46 38.16 10.57
CA PRO A 64 -14.08 37.61 9.27
C PRO A 64 -14.37 36.12 9.19
N LEU A 65 -14.83 35.66 8.03
CA LEU A 65 -14.88 34.23 7.71
C LEU A 65 -13.46 33.77 7.38
N LYS A 66 -12.99 32.73 8.08
CA LYS A 66 -11.70 32.10 7.81
C LYS A 66 -11.90 30.94 6.85
N LEU A 67 -11.16 30.95 5.74
CA LEU A 67 -11.13 29.91 4.74
C LEU A 67 -9.71 29.35 4.64
N SER A 68 -9.60 28.08 4.23
CA SER A 68 -8.30 27.48 3.93
C SER A 68 -7.82 27.95 2.56
N GLY A 69 -6.60 28.45 2.49
CA GLY A 69 -5.92 28.87 1.27
C GLY A 69 -5.00 27.78 0.72
N GLN A 70 -3.93 28.19 0.04
CA GLN A 70 -2.94 27.30 -0.52
C GLN A 70 -2.24 26.49 0.58
N GLU A 71 -2.03 25.20 0.33
CA GLU A 71 -1.30 24.29 1.21
C GLU A 71 0.20 24.35 0.89
N ASP A 72 1.01 24.51 1.93
CA ASP A 72 2.47 24.48 1.87
C ASP A 72 2.98 23.33 2.76
N PRO A 73 3.61 22.30 2.16
CA PRO A 73 4.26 21.21 2.90
C PRO A 73 5.54 21.65 3.63
N GLY A 74 6.03 22.85 3.35
CA GLY A 74 7.13 23.48 4.03
C GLY A 74 8.50 22.93 3.62
N THR A 75 9.50 23.30 4.41
CA THR A 75 10.89 22.86 4.24
C THR A 75 11.30 22.00 5.44
N ILE A 76 11.90 20.85 5.17
CA ILE A 76 12.50 20.01 6.20
C ILE A 76 14.01 20.18 6.21
N GLU A 77 14.62 20.05 7.38
CA GLU A 77 16.07 20.05 7.55
C GLU A 77 16.56 18.65 7.89
N VAL A 78 17.39 18.10 7.01
CA VAL A 78 18.04 16.81 7.20
C VAL A 78 19.45 17.06 7.70
N VAL A 79 19.73 16.62 8.91
CA VAL A 79 21.06 16.69 9.52
C VAL A 79 21.76 15.37 9.29
N LEU A 80 22.95 15.41 8.69
CA LEU A 80 23.74 14.22 8.36
C LEU A 80 25.22 14.42 8.70
N ASN A 81 25.86 13.34 9.14
CA ASN A 81 27.32 13.28 9.29
C ASN A 81 27.98 13.30 7.91
N PHE A 82 28.90 14.22 7.70
CA PHE A 82 29.56 14.42 6.41
C PHE A 82 30.34 13.17 6.00
N ASN A 83 30.05 12.65 4.81
CA ASN A 83 30.80 11.58 4.18
C ASN A 83 30.85 11.81 2.67
N SER A 84 31.99 12.30 2.19
CA SER A 84 32.20 12.62 0.76
C SER A 84 32.16 11.41 -0.18
N SER A 85 32.27 10.19 0.35
CA SER A 85 32.21 8.96 -0.44
C SER A 85 30.80 8.34 -0.49
N ASP A 86 29.84 8.89 0.23
CA ASP A 86 28.47 8.38 0.22
C ASP A 86 27.73 8.81 -1.06
N ALA A 87 27.22 7.83 -1.81
CA ALA A 87 26.51 8.08 -3.06
C ALA A 87 25.22 8.91 -2.85
N GLY A 88 24.52 8.72 -1.72
CA GLY A 88 23.32 9.48 -1.39
C GLY A 88 23.61 10.95 -1.09
N GLN A 89 24.67 11.23 -0.32
CA GLN A 89 25.11 12.61 -0.07
C GLN A 89 25.60 13.31 -1.35
N LEU A 90 26.34 12.59 -2.20
CA LEU A 90 26.74 13.11 -3.52
C LEU A 90 25.52 13.42 -4.40
N ALA A 91 24.48 12.57 -4.36
CA ALA A 91 23.24 12.80 -5.08
C ALA A 91 22.48 14.03 -4.55
N LEU A 92 22.44 14.25 -3.22
CA LEU A 92 21.89 15.48 -2.62
C LEU A 92 22.61 16.74 -3.12
N MET A 93 23.94 16.72 -3.12
CA MET A 93 24.75 17.85 -3.61
C MET A 93 24.56 18.08 -5.11
N ALA A 94 24.47 17.01 -5.91
CA ALA A 94 24.21 17.08 -7.33
C ALA A 94 22.82 17.66 -7.63
N ALA A 95 21.78 17.22 -6.90
CA ALA A 95 20.42 17.73 -7.02
C ALA A 95 20.35 19.23 -6.69
N ARG A 96 21.04 19.65 -5.62
CA ARG A 96 21.17 21.08 -5.27
C ARG A 96 21.80 21.89 -6.40
N LYS A 97 22.92 21.41 -6.96
CA LYS A 97 23.62 22.08 -8.06
C LYS A 97 22.75 22.17 -9.33
N ALA A 98 21.99 21.12 -9.61
CA ALA A 98 21.06 21.06 -10.74
C ALA A 98 19.78 21.91 -10.53
N LYS A 99 19.48 22.29 -9.28
CA LYS A 99 18.23 22.97 -8.88
C LYS A 99 16.99 22.21 -9.32
N GLU A 100 17.03 20.89 -9.15
CA GLU A 100 16.02 19.96 -9.64
C GLU A 100 15.23 19.34 -8.50
N ASN A 101 13.93 19.13 -8.73
CA ASN A 101 13.07 18.35 -7.83
C ASN A 101 13.41 16.86 -7.92
N ARG A 102 13.61 16.24 -6.76
CA ARG A 102 13.93 14.82 -6.63
C ARG A 102 12.91 14.11 -5.77
N ALA A 103 12.69 12.82 -6.05
CA ALA A 103 11.92 11.97 -5.18
C ALA A 103 12.71 11.63 -3.91
N PHE A 104 12.04 11.61 -2.77
CA PHE A 104 12.59 11.21 -1.48
C PHE A 104 11.72 10.14 -0.86
N ARG A 105 12.37 9.23 -0.13
CA ARG A 105 11.73 8.15 0.60
C ARG A 105 12.33 8.01 1.97
N VAL A 106 11.47 7.93 2.97
CA VAL A 106 11.84 7.69 4.36
C VAL A 106 11.18 6.41 4.79
N VAL A 107 11.99 5.44 5.18
CA VAL A 107 11.55 4.13 5.64
C VAL A 107 11.72 4.09 7.14
N MET A 108 10.61 4.00 7.88
CA MET A 108 10.62 3.94 9.34
C MET A 108 10.94 2.51 9.80
N ASP A 109 11.46 2.39 11.01
CA ASP A 109 11.78 1.10 11.63
C ASP A 109 10.60 0.58 12.46
N ASP A 110 9.45 0.42 11.80
CA ASP A 110 8.19 -0.02 12.40
C ASP A 110 7.57 -1.22 11.66
N ALA A 111 8.38 -1.92 10.85
CA ALA A 111 7.92 -3.11 10.15
C ALA A 111 7.48 -4.19 11.16
N PRO A 112 6.24 -4.69 11.08
CA PRO A 112 5.85 -5.89 11.83
C PRO A 112 6.66 -7.09 11.33
N ALA A 113 6.77 -8.14 12.15
CA ALA A 113 7.54 -9.33 11.79
C ALA A 113 7.12 -9.91 10.43
N GLY A 114 8.08 -10.00 9.49
CA GLY A 114 7.88 -10.49 8.12
C GLY A 114 7.08 -9.56 7.18
N GLY A 115 6.70 -8.38 7.65
CA GLY A 115 5.93 -7.40 6.90
C GLY A 115 6.78 -6.30 6.27
N THR A 116 6.12 -5.22 5.85
CA THR A 116 6.76 -4.02 5.30
C THR A 116 6.68 -2.86 6.28
N PRO A 117 7.70 -2.00 6.34
CA PRO A 117 7.71 -0.79 7.18
C PRO A 117 6.73 0.26 6.66
N SER A 118 6.42 1.24 7.51
CA SER A 118 5.77 2.48 7.09
C SER A 118 6.76 3.34 6.31
N GLU A 119 6.25 4.11 5.35
CA GLU A 119 7.06 4.99 4.52
C GLU A 119 6.47 6.40 4.40
N ARG A 120 7.34 7.37 4.13
CA ARG A 120 6.98 8.70 3.63
C ARG A 120 7.63 8.90 2.27
N LEU A 121 6.82 9.24 1.27
CA LEU A 121 7.27 9.54 -0.08
C LEU A 121 6.88 10.98 -0.41
N PHE A 122 7.81 11.74 -0.97
CA PHE A 122 7.58 13.14 -1.35
C PHE A 122 8.57 13.58 -2.41
N VAL A 123 8.27 14.67 -3.10
CA VAL A 123 9.15 15.33 -4.05
C VAL A 123 9.63 16.64 -3.42
N ALA A 124 10.94 16.88 -3.42
CA ALA A 124 11.50 18.09 -2.85
C ALA A 124 12.66 18.65 -3.68
N LEU A 125 12.89 19.96 -3.54
CA LEU A 125 14.06 20.66 -4.03
C LEU A 125 15.09 20.80 -2.91
N VAL A 126 16.34 20.43 -3.19
CA VAL A 126 17.45 20.67 -2.25
C VAL A 126 17.88 22.14 -2.37
N THR A 127 17.53 22.97 -1.41
CA THR A 127 17.78 24.43 -1.45
C THR A 127 19.10 24.81 -0.79
N ALA A 128 19.47 24.12 0.28
CA ALA A 128 20.72 24.33 1.02
C ALA A 128 21.34 23.01 1.46
N ALA A 129 22.67 23.00 1.63
CA ALA A 129 23.43 21.91 2.25
C ALA A 129 24.77 22.45 2.80
N PRO A 130 24.78 23.47 3.68
CA PRO A 130 25.99 23.95 4.32
C PRO A 130 26.63 22.86 5.18
N GLU A 131 27.97 22.85 5.20
CA GLU A 131 28.76 22.09 6.15
C GLU A 131 28.86 22.87 7.47
N GLN A 132 28.62 22.18 8.58
CA GLN A 132 28.78 22.70 9.93
C GLN A 132 29.99 22.04 10.59
N LEU A 133 31.00 22.87 10.88
CA LEU A 133 32.16 22.51 11.68
C LEU A 133 31.85 22.87 13.13
N ASP A 134 31.94 21.89 14.02
CA ASP A 134 31.62 22.04 15.44
C ASP A 134 32.91 21.92 16.28
N THR A 135 32.77 21.94 17.60
CA THR A 135 33.84 21.89 18.58
C THR A 135 34.69 20.63 18.50
N VAL A 136 35.82 20.64 19.22
CA VAL A 136 36.72 19.48 19.34
C VAL A 136 35.92 18.26 19.82
N ASN A 137 36.07 17.11 19.14
CA ASN A 137 35.36 15.84 19.33
C ASN A 137 33.94 15.74 18.74
N ALA A 138 33.51 16.67 17.90
CA ALA A 138 32.28 16.55 17.12
C ALA A 138 32.56 16.14 15.66
N VAL A 139 31.67 15.31 15.09
CA VAL A 139 31.71 14.95 13.66
C VAL A 139 31.20 16.14 12.84
N THR A 140 31.88 16.48 11.75
CA THR A 140 31.42 17.50 10.79
C THR A 140 30.06 17.11 10.22
N LYS A 141 29.11 18.04 10.21
CA LYS A 141 27.74 17.80 9.74
C LYS A 141 27.47 18.52 8.43
N VAL A 142 26.43 18.09 7.76
CA VAL A 142 25.76 18.81 6.67
C VAL A 142 24.29 18.98 7.05
N ASN A 143 23.77 20.19 6.90
CA ASN A 143 22.36 20.49 7.16
C ASN A 143 21.66 20.73 5.82
N ALA A 144 21.08 19.68 5.25
CA ALA A 144 20.42 19.76 3.95
C ALA A 144 18.97 20.26 4.12
N ALA A 145 18.63 21.39 3.50
CA ALA A 145 17.27 21.91 3.46
C ALA A 145 16.54 21.37 2.23
N LEU A 146 15.42 20.68 2.45
CA LEU A 146 14.56 20.11 1.41
C LEU A 146 13.23 20.86 1.41
N ALA A 147 13.02 21.72 0.42
CA ALA A 147 11.74 22.39 0.21
C ALA A 147 10.81 21.42 -0.52
N ILE A 148 9.77 20.94 0.18
CA ILE A 148 8.86 19.94 -0.35
C ILE A 148 7.94 20.62 -1.37
N ASN A 149 7.81 20.02 -2.56
CA ASN A 149 6.97 20.52 -3.65
C ASN A 149 5.91 19.48 -4.06
N SER A 150 5.49 18.64 -3.11
CA SER A 150 4.38 17.71 -3.26
C SER A 150 3.69 17.49 -1.92
N ASN A 151 2.55 16.81 -1.96
CA ASN A 151 2.03 16.19 -0.75
C ASN A 151 3.04 15.17 -0.17
N VAL A 152 2.96 14.93 1.15
CA VAL A 152 3.71 13.84 1.80
C VAL A 152 2.87 12.57 1.81
N VAL A 153 3.12 11.68 0.86
CA VAL A 153 2.42 10.39 0.76
C VAL A 153 2.82 9.49 1.92
N LYS A 154 1.82 9.04 2.68
CA LYS A 154 2.01 8.15 3.83
C LYS A 154 1.65 6.73 3.44
N VAL A 155 2.63 5.85 3.46
CA VAL A 155 2.42 4.41 3.36
C VAL A 155 2.45 3.83 4.76
N ALA A 156 1.42 3.08 5.14
CA ALA A 156 1.36 2.42 6.44
C ALA A 156 2.16 1.11 6.40
N ALA A 157 2.79 0.76 7.52
CA ALA A 157 3.35 -0.57 7.72
C ALA A 157 2.26 -1.63 7.51
N ALA A 158 2.64 -2.75 6.89
CA ALA A 158 1.75 -3.85 6.61
C ALA A 158 2.35 -5.16 7.14
N GLY A 159 1.51 -6.03 7.70
CA GLY A 159 1.91 -7.36 8.19
C GLY A 159 2.43 -8.28 7.08
N ALA A 160 3.18 -9.32 7.46
CA ALA A 160 3.47 -10.43 6.56
C ALA A 160 2.15 -11.03 6.09
N GLY A 161 1.86 -10.93 4.81
CA GLY A 161 0.74 -11.61 4.22
C GLY A 161 1.02 -13.11 4.08
N THR A 162 -0.02 -13.94 4.16
CA THR A 162 0.07 -15.36 3.82
C THR A 162 -0.93 -15.67 2.73
N ALA A 163 -0.49 -16.44 1.72
CA ALA A 163 -1.38 -16.91 0.67
C ALA A 163 -2.50 -17.78 1.26
N PRO A 164 -3.67 -17.85 0.61
CA PRO A 164 -4.77 -18.65 1.12
C PRO A 164 -4.39 -20.13 1.19
N VAL A 165 -4.77 -20.82 2.27
CA VAL A 165 -4.63 -22.28 2.39
C VAL A 165 -5.91 -22.85 2.96
N ASN A 166 -6.52 -23.80 2.25
CA ASN A 166 -7.72 -24.50 2.71
C ASN A 166 -7.37 -25.45 3.85
N THR A 167 -8.14 -25.39 4.94
CA THR A 167 -8.02 -26.30 6.09
C THR A 167 -9.23 -27.20 6.27
N VAL A 168 -10.37 -26.81 5.71
CA VAL A 168 -11.59 -27.63 5.65
C VAL A 168 -12.20 -27.47 4.25
N LEU A 169 -12.43 -28.60 3.58
CA LEU A 169 -12.96 -28.61 2.22
C LEU A 169 -14.36 -27.96 2.15
N PRO A 170 -14.72 -27.37 0.99
CA PRO A 170 -16.08 -26.98 0.68
C PRO A 170 -17.06 -28.15 0.78
N ALA A 171 -18.28 -27.87 1.23
CA ALA A 171 -19.36 -28.84 1.31
C ALA A 171 -20.59 -28.33 0.55
N ILE A 172 -21.26 -29.25 -0.16
CA ILE A 172 -22.53 -29.02 -0.85
C ILE A 172 -23.68 -29.53 0.02
N SER A 173 -24.76 -28.77 0.10
CA SER A 173 -26.03 -29.13 0.75
C SER A 173 -27.22 -28.90 -0.17
N GLY A 174 -28.26 -29.71 -0.04
CA GLY A 174 -29.45 -29.71 -0.89
C GLY A 174 -29.75 -31.12 -1.41
N THR A 175 -30.85 -31.27 -2.14
CA THR A 175 -31.22 -32.52 -2.80
C THR A 175 -30.67 -32.51 -4.23
N ALA A 176 -30.03 -33.60 -4.66
CA ALA A 176 -29.53 -33.74 -6.02
C ALA A 176 -30.65 -34.20 -6.95
N GLU A 177 -31.57 -33.29 -7.28
CA GLU A 177 -32.76 -33.54 -8.10
C GLU A 177 -32.99 -32.35 -9.03
N THR A 178 -33.46 -32.61 -10.25
CA THR A 178 -33.63 -31.55 -11.26
C THR A 178 -34.61 -30.47 -10.77
N GLY A 179 -34.23 -29.19 -10.92
CA GLY A 179 -35.01 -28.04 -10.43
C GLY A 179 -34.79 -27.69 -8.95
N GLU A 180 -34.09 -28.53 -8.18
CA GLU A 180 -33.68 -28.20 -6.82
C GLU A 180 -32.42 -27.31 -6.80
N THR A 181 -32.24 -26.57 -5.71
CA THR A 181 -31.06 -25.70 -5.53
C THR A 181 -30.05 -26.32 -4.57
N LEU A 182 -28.84 -26.54 -5.07
CA LEU A 182 -27.67 -26.85 -4.27
C LEU A 182 -27.03 -25.57 -3.71
N THR A 183 -26.56 -25.64 -2.47
CA THR A 183 -25.82 -24.57 -1.81
C THR A 183 -24.44 -25.06 -1.42
N ALA A 184 -23.41 -24.28 -1.76
CA ALA A 184 -22.03 -24.54 -1.40
C ALA A 184 -21.59 -23.67 -0.22
N THR A 185 -20.89 -24.27 0.73
CA THR A 185 -20.05 -23.54 1.68
C THR A 185 -18.68 -23.29 1.06
N SER A 186 -18.00 -22.20 1.43
CA SER A 186 -16.62 -21.97 0.99
C SER A 186 -15.61 -22.92 1.66
N GLY A 187 -15.98 -23.61 2.74
CA GLY A 187 -15.05 -24.33 3.61
C GLY A 187 -14.37 -23.40 4.62
N THR A 188 -13.24 -23.82 5.18
CA THR A 188 -12.42 -22.98 6.08
C THR A 188 -11.05 -22.73 5.46
N TRP A 189 -10.61 -21.48 5.52
CA TRP A 189 -9.36 -21.03 4.92
C TRP A 189 -8.54 -20.23 5.92
N THR A 190 -7.23 -20.41 5.85
CA THR A 190 -6.25 -19.48 6.40
C THR A 190 -5.78 -18.52 5.31
N GLY A 191 -5.06 -17.47 5.69
CA GLY A 191 -4.56 -16.45 4.77
C GLY A 191 -4.74 -15.06 5.37
N SER A 192 -3.76 -14.19 5.15
CA SER A 192 -3.81 -12.79 5.57
C SER A 192 -3.34 -11.91 4.41
N PRO A 193 -4.07 -10.85 4.03
CA PRO A 193 -5.42 -10.49 4.46
C PRO A 193 -6.46 -11.59 4.20
N THR A 194 -7.64 -11.49 4.84
CA THR A 194 -8.73 -12.44 4.69
C THR A 194 -9.06 -12.67 3.21
N PRO A 195 -9.08 -13.93 2.73
CA PRO A 195 -9.36 -14.23 1.33
C PRO A 195 -10.79 -13.87 0.92
N SER A 196 -10.97 -13.46 -0.33
CA SER A 196 -12.26 -13.48 -1.02
C SER A 196 -12.47 -14.82 -1.73
N TYR A 197 -13.73 -15.19 -2.00
CA TYR A 197 -14.09 -16.50 -2.56
C TYR A 197 -14.84 -16.37 -3.89
N GLY A 198 -14.47 -17.20 -4.85
CA GLY A 198 -15.22 -17.47 -6.07
C GLY A 198 -15.63 -18.94 -6.16
N TYR A 199 -16.68 -19.24 -6.92
CA TYR A 199 -17.20 -20.58 -7.11
C TYR A 199 -17.22 -20.93 -8.60
N GLN A 200 -17.10 -22.21 -8.91
CA GLN A 200 -17.37 -22.77 -10.23
C GLN A 200 -17.97 -24.16 -10.03
N TRP A 201 -19.18 -24.37 -10.54
CA TRP A 201 -19.86 -25.66 -10.47
C TRP A 201 -19.46 -26.56 -11.64
N PHE A 202 -19.49 -27.87 -11.39
CA PHE A 202 -19.12 -28.91 -12.34
C PHE A 202 -20.16 -30.04 -12.30
N SER A 203 -20.50 -30.57 -13.48
CA SER A 203 -21.40 -31.71 -13.68
C SER A 203 -20.62 -32.83 -14.33
N GLY A 204 -20.54 -34.00 -13.69
CA GLY A 204 -19.79 -35.15 -14.23
C GLY A 204 -18.29 -34.89 -14.40
N GLY A 205 -17.75 -33.85 -13.75
CA GLY A 205 -16.36 -33.39 -13.89
C GLY A 205 -16.13 -32.31 -14.94
N GLU A 206 -17.14 -31.93 -15.72
CA GLU A 206 -17.08 -30.84 -16.68
C GLU A 206 -17.62 -29.53 -16.07
N SER A 207 -16.98 -28.40 -16.36
CA SER A 207 -17.40 -27.10 -15.81
C SER A 207 -18.73 -26.65 -16.40
N ILE A 208 -19.67 -26.23 -15.57
CA ILE A 208 -20.95 -25.65 -15.99
C ILE A 208 -20.74 -24.14 -16.26
N PRO A 209 -20.75 -23.68 -17.52
CA PRO A 209 -20.40 -22.29 -17.83
C PRO A 209 -21.34 -21.29 -17.15
N GLY A 210 -20.79 -20.27 -16.49
CA GLY A 210 -21.57 -19.22 -15.82
C GLY A 210 -22.11 -19.58 -14.44
N ALA A 211 -22.01 -20.84 -14.02
CA ALA A 211 -22.36 -21.27 -12.66
C ALA A 211 -21.26 -20.88 -11.66
N THR A 212 -21.24 -19.59 -11.28
CA THR A 212 -20.21 -19.01 -10.39
C THR A 212 -20.73 -18.49 -9.05
N ALA A 213 -22.02 -18.67 -8.77
CA ALA A 213 -22.63 -18.31 -7.50
C ALA A 213 -22.36 -19.38 -6.42
N SER A 214 -22.55 -19.04 -5.15
CA SER A 214 -22.50 -20.02 -4.05
C SER A 214 -23.68 -21.00 -4.05
N THR A 215 -24.65 -20.79 -4.93
CA THR A 215 -25.81 -21.65 -5.14
C THR A 215 -25.89 -22.04 -6.61
N TYR A 216 -26.45 -23.21 -6.88
CA TYR A 216 -26.68 -23.72 -8.23
C TYR A 216 -28.03 -24.43 -8.30
N GLU A 217 -28.88 -24.01 -9.22
CA GLU A 217 -30.11 -24.72 -9.56
C GLU A 217 -29.75 -25.84 -10.54
N ILE A 218 -30.14 -27.07 -10.19
CA ILE A 218 -29.81 -28.25 -11.00
C ILE A 218 -30.63 -28.21 -12.29
N GLU A 219 -29.95 -28.28 -13.43
CA GLU A 219 -30.60 -28.29 -14.73
C GLU A 219 -30.85 -29.72 -15.22
N ALA A 220 -31.80 -29.91 -16.14
CA ALA A 220 -32.07 -31.23 -16.71
C ALA A 220 -30.86 -31.87 -17.41
N SER A 221 -29.87 -31.06 -17.83
CA SER A 221 -28.62 -31.56 -18.41
C SER A 221 -27.68 -32.23 -17.40
N ASP A 222 -27.94 -32.07 -16.10
CA ASP A 222 -27.18 -32.69 -15.03
C ASP A 222 -27.65 -34.09 -14.66
N GLU A 223 -28.81 -34.52 -15.16
CA GLU A 223 -29.39 -35.81 -14.81
C GLU A 223 -28.41 -36.97 -15.09
N GLY A 224 -28.24 -37.85 -14.11
CA GLY A 224 -27.29 -38.97 -14.21
C GLY A 224 -25.84 -38.60 -13.89
N ASN A 225 -25.52 -37.31 -13.70
CA ASN A 225 -24.20 -36.86 -13.25
C ASN A 225 -24.17 -36.58 -11.75
N THR A 226 -22.97 -36.48 -11.19
CA THR A 226 -22.75 -35.92 -9.84
C THR A 226 -22.30 -34.48 -9.95
N ILE A 227 -22.71 -33.65 -9.00
CA ILE A 227 -22.32 -32.25 -8.94
C ILE A 227 -21.14 -32.06 -7.99
N THR A 228 -20.18 -31.23 -8.38
CA THR A 228 -19.07 -30.76 -7.54
C THR A 228 -18.90 -29.25 -7.68
N VAL A 229 -18.26 -28.62 -6.70
CA VAL A 229 -17.95 -27.19 -6.74
C VAL A 229 -16.49 -26.94 -6.39
N LEU A 230 -15.83 -26.13 -7.22
CA LEU A 230 -14.49 -25.62 -6.97
C LEU A 230 -14.60 -24.25 -6.31
N VAL A 231 -14.06 -24.12 -5.11
CA VAL A 231 -13.90 -22.83 -4.43
C VAL A 231 -12.51 -22.30 -4.68
N THR A 232 -12.44 -21.07 -5.18
CA THR A 232 -11.20 -20.32 -5.40
C THR A 232 -11.08 -19.25 -4.31
N ALA A 233 -10.06 -19.35 -3.46
CA ALA A 233 -9.73 -18.33 -2.47
C ALA A 233 -8.61 -17.43 -2.98
N THR A 234 -8.80 -16.11 -2.91
CA THR A 234 -7.83 -15.12 -3.42
C THR A 234 -7.53 -14.06 -2.36
N ASN A 235 -6.24 -13.74 -2.20
CA ASN A 235 -5.81 -12.49 -1.55
C ASN A 235 -4.60 -11.91 -2.29
N VAL A 236 -4.08 -10.77 -1.82
CA VAL A 236 -2.94 -10.09 -2.46
C VAL A 236 -1.65 -10.92 -2.48
N ASN A 237 -1.58 -12.00 -1.70
CA ASN A 237 -0.41 -12.88 -1.61
C ASN A 237 -0.55 -14.16 -2.44
N GLY A 238 -1.72 -14.43 -3.03
CA GLY A 238 -1.89 -15.57 -3.92
C GLY A 238 -3.31 -16.08 -4.06
N VAL A 239 -3.42 -17.19 -4.78
CA VAL A 239 -4.67 -17.90 -5.07
C VAL A 239 -4.50 -19.36 -4.69
N ALA A 240 -5.54 -19.95 -4.10
CA ALA A 240 -5.60 -21.39 -3.83
C ALA A 240 -7.01 -21.93 -4.12
N TYR A 241 -7.09 -23.25 -4.31
CA TYR A 241 -8.30 -23.93 -4.78
C TYR A 241 -8.63 -25.12 -3.89
N ALA A 242 -9.92 -25.38 -3.70
CA ALA A 242 -10.41 -26.57 -3.02
C ALA A 242 -11.69 -27.06 -3.70
N MET A 243 -11.76 -28.37 -3.99
CA MET A 243 -12.93 -29.01 -4.56
C MET A 243 -13.78 -29.64 -3.45
N SER A 244 -15.10 -29.55 -3.57
CA SER A 244 -16.01 -30.27 -2.67
C SER A 244 -15.97 -31.78 -2.91
N ALA A 245 -16.56 -32.54 -1.98
CA ALA A 245 -17.04 -33.88 -2.31
C ALA A 245 -18.15 -33.81 -3.37
N ALA A 246 -18.30 -34.88 -4.14
CA ALA A 246 -19.41 -35.02 -5.09
C ALA A 246 -20.73 -35.25 -4.36
N THR A 247 -21.82 -34.74 -4.93
CA THR A 247 -23.18 -35.06 -4.47
C THR A 247 -23.54 -36.51 -4.80
N ALA A 248 -24.72 -36.96 -4.34
CA ALA A 248 -25.38 -38.09 -4.98
C ALA A 248 -25.63 -37.79 -6.47
N THR A 249 -25.82 -38.86 -7.25
CA THR A 249 -26.22 -38.73 -8.66
C THR A 249 -27.55 -37.99 -8.76
N VAL A 250 -27.61 -37.01 -9.66
CA VAL A 250 -28.82 -36.22 -9.90
C VAL A 250 -29.92 -37.10 -10.49
N THR A 251 -31.12 -37.02 -9.91
CA THR A 251 -32.32 -37.70 -10.39
C THR A 251 -33.32 -36.74 -11.04
N ASP A 252 -34.21 -37.27 -11.88
CA ASP A 252 -35.36 -36.51 -12.39
C ASP A 252 -36.28 -36.09 -11.24
N GLY A 253 -36.77 -34.85 -11.32
CA GLY A 253 -37.73 -34.27 -10.39
C GLY A 253 -39.14 -34.67 -10.81
N ALA A 254 -39.79 -35.52 -10.02
CA ALA A 254 -41.09 -36.11 -10.36
C ALA A 254 -42.23 -35.10 -10.59
#